data_AF-H1PPI7-F1
#
_entry.id   AF-H1PPI7-F1
#
_cell.length_a   1.000
_cell.length_b   1.000
_cell.length_c   1.000
_cell.angle_alpha   90.00
_cell.angle_beta   90.00
_cell.angle_gamma   90.00
#
_symmetry.space_group_name_H-M   'P 1'
#
loop_
_entity.id
_entity.type
_entity.pdbx_description
1 polymer ?
#
loop_
_entity_poly.entity_id
_entity_poly.type
_entity_poly.pdbx_seq_one_letter_code
_entity_poly.pdbx_strand_id
1 'polypeptide(L)'
;MSILKEKVINKYSLNQLKEILPQKILYYFMNNKTLAIPPLYTISQYIDLDYINYTPSDLKKDYKKYSNYKEIETVFNILKQGHSVNECLIKNKVDQDLILKFKNGFWYNSKASNLKNIINKLVINYDISNFKIEFYKEHIELYGDKELLEAFKNTFNLQEGIYYEKYKSSWHLAFSGLLADYITYKEKKDEN
;
A
#
# COMPACT_ATOMS: atom_id res chain seq x y z
N MET A 1 -20.53 4.87 -18.14
CA MET A 1 -20.75 5.04 -16.69
C MET A 1 -19.47 4.57 -15.99
N SER A 2 -19.05 5.18 -14.89
CA SER A 2 -17.87 4.69 -14.15
C SER A 2 -18.22 3.40 -13.40
N ILE A 3 -17.20 2.60 -13.12
CA ILE A 3 -17.36 1.37 -12.33
C ILE A 3 -17.77 1.73 -10.90
N LEU A 4 -17.21 2.80 -10.34
CA LEU A 4 -17.57 3.31 -9.01
C LEU A 4 -19.06 3.63 -8.93
N LYS A 5 -19.59 4.36 -9.93
CA LYS A 5 -21.00 4.72 -9.97
C LYS A 5 -21.88 3.49 -10.02
N GLU A 6 -21.57 2.55 -10.91
CA GLU A 6 -22.29 1.29 -11.04
C GLU A 6 -22.31 0.50 -9.73
N LYS A 7 -21.16 0.32 -9.08
CA LYS A 7 -21.05 -0.44 -7.83
C LYS A 7 -21.81 0.23 -6.68
N VAL A 8 -21.80 1.55 -6.60
CA VAL A 8 -22.54 2.29 -5.58
C VAL A 8 -24.06 2.17 -5.79
N ILE A 9 -24.57 2.41 -7.00
CA ILE A 9 -26.03 2.36 -7.26
C ILE A 9 -26.59 0.95 -7.13
N ASN A 10 -25.76 -0.09 -7.31
CA ASN A 10 -26.15 -1.48 -7.08
C ASN A 10 -26.24 -1.86 -5.60
N LYS A 11 -25.64 -1.07 -4.70
CA LYS A 11 -25.56 -1.35 -3.25
C LYS A 11 -26.38 -0.39 -2.39
N TYR A 12 -26.64 0.81 -2.89
CA TYR A 12 -27.36 1.87 -2.17
C TYR A 12 -28.55 2.36 -3.00
N SER A 13 -29.70 2.48 -2.34
CA SER A 13 -30.84 3.21 -2.89
C SER A 13 -30.57 4.71 -2.93
N LEU A 14 -31.28 5.44 -3.80
CA LEU A 14 -31.17 6.89 -3.89
C LEU A 14 -31.48 7.60 -2.56
N ASN A 15 -32.41 7.06 -1.76
CA ASN A 15 -32.74 7.64 -0.46
C ASN A 15 -31.58 7.52 0.52
N GLN A 16 -30.95 6.34 0.61
CA GLN A 16 -29.74 6.16 1.43
C GLN A 16 -28.62 7.10 0.99
N LEU A 17 -28.40 7.25 -0.32
CA LEU A 17 -27.38 8.17 -0.83
C LEU A 17 -27.66 9.63 -0.46
N LYS A 18 -28.93 10.06 -0.45
CA LYS A 18 -29.31 11.42 -0.03
C LYS A 18 -29.04 11.69 1.45
N GLU A 19 -29.13 10.66 2.28
CA GLU A 19 -28.89 10.76 3.73
C GLU A 19 -27.41 10.85 4.08
N ILE A 20 -26.56 10.10 3.35
CA ILE A 20 -25.13 9.99 3.70
C ILE A 20 -24.22 10.92 2.88
N LEU A 21 -24.61 11.34 1.68
CA LEU A 21 -23.73 12.08 0.78
C LEU A 21 -23.97 13.59 0.81
N PRO A 22 -22.89 14.41 0.80
CA PRO A 22 -23.00 15.82 0.46
C PRO A 22 -23.58 16.02 -0.94
N GLN A 23 -24.34 17.10 -1.12
CA GLN A 23 -25.09 17.37 -2.36
C GLN A 23 -24.23 17.32 -3.63
N LYS A 24 -22.97 17.80 -3.56
CA LYS A 24 -22.03 17.76 -4.70
C LYS A 24 -21.67 16.33 -5.11
N ILE A 25 -21.48 15.42 -4.16
CA ILE A 25 -21.17 14.01 -4.41
C ILE A 25 -22.45 13.29 -4.87
N LEU A 26 -23.59 13.56 -4.23
CA LEU A 26 -24.89 13.02 -4.62
C LEU A 26 -25.21 13.33 -6.09
N TYR A 27 -24.95 14.56 -6.56
CA TYR A 27 -25.21 14.97 -7.94
C TYR A 27 -24.48 14.10 -8.97
N TYR A 28 -23.27 13.63 -8.65
CA TYR A 28 -22.53 12.70 -9.50
C TYR A 28 -23.26 11.37 -9.67
N PHE A 29 -23.81 10.80 -8.59
CA PHE A 29 -24.55 9.55 -8.65
C PHE A 29 -25.93 9.72 -9.32
N MET A 30 -26.59 10.87 -9.17
CA MET A 30 -27.89 11.14 -9.78
C MET A 30 -27.84 11.42 -11.29
N ASN A 31 -26.78 12.05 -11.78
CA ASN A 31 -26.76 12.54 -13.16
C ASN A 31 -25.89 11.66 -14.07
N ASN A 32 -26.50 11.07 -15.09
CA ASN A 32 -25.82 10.21 -16.08
C ASN A 32 -24.94 11.00 -17.06
N LYS A 33 -25.07 12.33 -17.10
CA LYS A 33 -24.30 13.24 -17.94
C LYS A 33 -23.09 13.86 -17.23
N THR A 34 -22.91 13.64 -15.91
CA THR A 34 -21.77 14.20 -15.18
C THR A 34 -20.47 13.55 -15.65
N LEU A 35 -19.58 14.37 -16.23
CA LEU A 35 -18.35 13.87 -16.86
C LEU A 35 -17.20 13.64 -15.85
N ALA A 36 -17.15 14.39 -14.75
CA ALA A 36 -16.04 14.32 -13.81
C ALA A 36 -16.38 13.48 -12.57
N ILE A 37 -15.64 12.40 -12.37
CA ILE A 37 -15.72 11.59 -11.15
C ILE A 37 -15.10 12.39 -9.99
N PRO A 38 -15.81 12.60 -8.86
CA PRO A 38 -15.21 13.21 -7.67
C PRO A 38 -13.98 12.43 -7.20
N PRO A 39 -13.01 13.07 -6.52
CA PRO A 39 -11.85 12.34 -6.01
C PRO A 39 -12.26 11.17 -5.11
N LEU A 40 -11.65 10.00 -5.30
CA LEU A 40 -12.05 8.79 -4.59
C LEU A 40 -12.05 8.98 -3.06
N TYR A 41 -11.04 9.69 -2.53
CA TYR A 41 -10.95 9.96 -1.10
C TYR A 41 -12.12 10.79 -0.56
N THR A 42 -12.71 11.69 -1.34
CA THR A 42 -13.91 12.42 -0.90
C THR A 42 -15.14 11.54 -0.85
N ILE A 43 -15.21 10.52 -1.71
CA ILE A 43 -16.29 9.53 -1.72
C ILE A 43 -16.11 8.54 -0.56
N SER A 44 -14.86 8.13 -0.32
CA SER A 44 -14.48 7.14 0.71
C SER A 44 -14.74 7.62 2.14
N GLN A 45 -14.96 8.93 2.34
CA GLN A 45 -15.41 9.49 3.61
C GLN A 45 -16.85 9.07 3.98
N TYR A 46 -17.65 8.66 3.00
CA TYR A 46 -19.08 8.36 3.17
C TYR A 46 -19.47 6.95 2.69
N ILE A 47 -18.71 6.40 1.75
CA ILE A 47 -18.97 5.08 1.16
C ILE A 47 -17.80 4.16 1.49
N ASP A 48 -18.11 3.03 2.12
CA ASP A 48 -17.15 1.96 2.31
C ASP A 48 -16.87 1.25 0.98
N LEU A 49 -15.62 1.34 0.52
CA LEU A 49 -15.19 0.76 -0.74
C LEU A 49 -15.18 -0.78 -0.70
N ASP A 50 -14.99 -1.39 0.47
CA ASP A 50 -15.06 -2.85 0.60
C ASP A 50 -16.50 -3.34 0.45
N TYR A 51 -17.45 -2.67 1.11
CA TYR A 51 -18.88 -3.01 1.02
C TYR A 51 -19.41 -3.01 -0.43
N ILE A 52 -18.89 -2.12 -1.27
CA ILE A 52 -19.24 -2.05 -2.70
C ILE A 52 -18.32 -2.90 -3.59
N ASN A 53 -17.40 -3.67 -3.02
CA ASN A 53 -16.40 -4.47 -3.73
C ASN A 53 -15.59 -3.66 -4.76
N TYR A 54 -15.24 -2.40 -4.45
CA TYR A 54 -14.44 -1.55 -5.33
C TYR A 54 -12.95 -1.82 -5.11
N THR A 55 -12.22 -2.11 -6.18
CA THR A 55 -10.86 -2.68 -6.10
C THR A 55 -9.78 -1.72 -6.62
N PRO A 56 -8.49 -1.98 -6.34
CA PRO A 56 -7.38 -1.25 -6.99
C PRO A 56 -7.42 -1.31 -8.53
N SER A 57 -7.93 -2.40 -9.10
CA SER A 57 -8.12 -2.54 -10.56
C SER A 57 -9.19 -1.59 -11.09
N ASP A 58 -10.28 -1.41 -10.36
CA ASP A 58 -11.34 -0.46 -10.71
C ASP A 58 -10.84 0.99 -10.62
N LEU A 59 -10.06 1.30 -9.57
CA LEU A 59 -9.41 2.62 -9.40
C LEU A 59 -8.60 3.00 -10.65
N LYS A 60 -7.79 2.08 -11.20
CA LYS A 60 -6.99 2.35 -12.41
C LYS A 60 -7.85 2.66 -13.64
N LYS A 61 -9.04 2.05 -13.75
CA LYS A 61 -9.97 2.24 -14.87
C LYS A 61 -10.74 3.55 -14.76
N ASP A 62 -11.28 3.86 -13.59
CA ASP A 62 -12.07 5.07 -13.37
C ASP A 62 -11.20 6.34 -13.33
N TYR A 63 -10.00 6.23 -12.75
CA TYR A 63 -9.11 7.37 -12.53
C TYR A 63 -7.77 7.18 -13.24
N LYS A 64 -7.71 7.59 -14.51
CA LYS A 64 -6.54 7.44 -15.39
C LYS A 64 -5.22 7.92 -14.78
N LYS A 65 -5.22 8.92 -13.89
CA LYS A 65 -4.01 9.40 -13.20
C LYS A 65 -3.30 8.34 -12.35
N TYR A 66 -4.00 7.27 -11.95
CA TYR A 66 -3.45 6.16 -11.16
C TYR A 66 -3.08 4.94 -12.00
N SER A 67 -3.35 4.94 -13.31
CA SER A 67 -3.13 3.80 -14.21
C SER A 67 -1.70 3.24 -14.13
N ASN A 68 -0.71 4.13 -14.05
CA ASN A 68 0.71 3.78 -14.08
C ASN A 68 1.36 3.63 -12.68
N TYR A 69 0.57 3.65 -11.60
CA TYR A 69 1.15 3.42 -10.27
C TYR A 69 1.49 1.94 -10.11
N LYS A 70 2.76 1.66 -9.78
CA LYS A 70 3.20 0.31 -9.39
C LYS A 70 2.63 -0.09 -8.03
N GLU A 71 2.67 0.80 -7.05
CA GLU A 71 2.18 0.54 -5.69
C GLU A 71 0.71 0.94 -5.52
N ILE A 72 -0.14 0.48 -6.43
CA ILE A 72 -1.55 0.89 -6.47
C ILE A 72 -2.33 0.45 -5.23
N GLU A 73 -2.01 -0.70 -4.65
CA GLU A 73 -2.70 -1.22 -3.46
C GLU A 73 -2.45 -0.31 -2.25
N THR A 74 -1.21 0.14 -2.07
CA THR A 74 -0.86 1.14 -1.06
C THR A 74 -1.63 2.44 -1.28
N VAL A 75 -1.66 2.95 -2.52
CA VAL A 75 -2.41 4.17 -2.85
C VAL A 75 -3.91 4.00 -2.58
N PHE A 76 -4.46 2.85 -2.97
CA PHE A 76 -5.86 2.52 -2.75
C PHE A 76 -6.19 2.48 -1.25
N ASN A 77 -5.36 1.84 -0.43
CA ASN A 77 -5.52 1.80 1.03
C ASN A 77 -5.52 3.20 1.67
N ILE A 78 -4.70 4.12 1.17
CA ILE A 78 -4.70 5.51 1.64
C ILE A 78 -5.99 6.22 1.23
N LEU A 79 -6.39 6.12 -0.04
CA LEU A 79 -7.59 6.80 -0.56
C LEU A 79 -8.87 6.30 0.12
N LYS A 80 -8.94 5.00 0.38
CA LYS A 80 -10.05 4.34 1.09
C LYS A 80 -10.26 4.87 2.50
N GLN A 81 -9.22 5.42 3.15
CA GLN A 81 -9.33 6.06 4.47
C GLN A 81 -9.88 7.50 4.41
N GLY A 82 -10.30 7.97 3.24
CA GLY A 82 -10.87 9.31 3.08
C GLY A 82 -9.84 10.43 2.98
N HIS A 83 -8.56 10.09 2.72
CA HIS A 83 -7.46 11.03 2.57
C HIS A 83 -6.83 10.97 1.19
N SER A 84 -6.44 12.10 0.61
CA SER A 84 -5.51 12.10 -0.51
C SER A 84 -4.14 11.60 -0.06
N VAL A 85 -3.32 11.12 -1.01
CA VAL A 85 -1.95 10.68 -0.71
C VAL A 85 -1.14 11.82 -0.07
N ASN A 86 -1.21 13.03 -0.63
CA ASN A 86 -0.47 14.18 -0.10
C ASN A 86 -0.89 14.54 1.33
N GLU A 87 -2.19 14.60 1.60
CA GLU A 87 -2.70 14.86 2.95
C GLU A 87 -2.23 13.79 3.93
N CYS A 88 -2.25 12.51 3.53
CA CYS A 88 -1.75 11.42 4.35
C CYS A 88 -0.26 11.60 4.69
N LEU A 89 0.59 11.91 3.70
CA LEU A 89 2.02 12.09 3.93
C LEU A 89 2.32 13.30 4.83
N ILE A 90 1.67 14.45 4.58
CA ILE A 90 1.82 15.67 5.38
C ILE A 90 1.39 15.42 6.83
N LYS A 91 0.19 14.84 7.03
CA LYS A 91 -0.35 14.57 8.37
C LYS A 91 0.56 13.64 9.18
N ASN A 92 1.21 12.68 8.51
CA ASN A 92 2.09 11.72 9.15
C ASN A 92 3.57 12.13 9.14
N LYS A 93 3.90 13.35 8.68
CA LYS A 93 5.26 13.90 8.58
C LYS A 93 6.23 12.98 7.80
N VAL A 94 5.71 12.32 6.77
CA VAL A 94 6.48 11.45 5.87
C VAL A 94 6.94 12.26 4.67
N ASP A 95 8.12 11.91 4.16
CA ASP A 95 8.69 12.52 2.95
C ASP A 95 7.72 12.42 1.76
N GLN A 96 7.52 13.55 1.06
CA GLN A 96 6.65 13.62 -0.12
C GLN A 96 7.25 12.90 -1.33
N ASP A 97 8.56 12.67 -1.37
CA ASP A 97 9.23 11.89 -2.41
C ASP A 97 8.74 10.44 -2.46
N LEU A 98 8.09 9.96 -1.39
CA LEU A 98 7.41 8.67 -1.38
C LEU A 98 6.31 8.56 -2.46
N ILE A 99 5.72 9.68 -2.91
CA ILE A 99 4.78 9.69 -4.04
C ILE A 99 5.44 9.18 -5.33
N LEU A 100 6.70 9.54 -5.56
CA LEU A 100 7.46 9.05 -6.72
C LEU A 100 7.71 7.56 -6.61
N LYS A 101 7.97 7.04 -5.40
CA LYS A 101 8.11 5.60 -5.14
C LYS A 101 6.79 4.87 -5.36
N PHE A 102 5.64 5.43 -4.99
CA PHE A 102 4.35 4.80 -5.31
C PHE A 102 4.09 4.68 -6.82
N LYS A 103 4.59 5.65 -7.61
CA LYS A 103 4.51 5.59 -9.07
C LYS A 103 5.50 4.58 -9.66
N ASN A 104 6.76 4.65 -9.24
CA ASN A 104 7.87 3.98 -9.91
C ASN A 104 8.24 2.60 -9.31
N GLY A 105 7.67 2.27 -8.17
CA GLY A 105 7.99 1.10 -7.37
C GLY A 105 8.78 1.46 -6.11
N PHE A 106 8.61 0.67 -5.05
CA PHE A 106 9.37 0.84 -3.83
C PHE A 106 10.88 0.66 -4.03
N TRP A 107 11.65 1.44 -3.27
CA TRP A 107 13.09 1.21 -3.09
C TRP A 107 13.27 0.58 -1.71
N TYR A 108 13.43 -0.74 -1.68
CA TYR A 108 13.33 -1.54 -0.46
C TYR A 108 14.44 -1.28 0.56
N ASN A 109 15.62 -0.86 0.11
CA ASN A 109 16.75 -0.44 0.98
C ASN A 109 16.65 1.03 1.43
N SER A 110 15.66 1.78 0.94
CA SER A 110 15.59 3.20 1.25
C SER A 110 15.13 3.44 2.68
N LYS A 111 15.79 4.39 3.35
CA LYS A 111 15.33 4.96 4.61
C LYS A 111 14.46 6.17 4.29
N ALA A 112 13.25 6.22 4.83
CA ALA A 112 12.38 7.39 4.73
C ALA A 112 12.03 7.86 6.13
N SER A 113 12.18 9.17 6.37
CA SER A 113 11.86 9.77 7.65
C SER A 113 10.40 9.49 8.01
N ASN A 114 10.17 9.03 9.24
CA ASN A 114 8.85 8.75 9.80
C ASN A 114 8.00 7.73 9.02
N LEU A 115 8.60 6.90 8.16
CA LEU A 115 7.90 5.88 7.39
C LEU A 115 7.03 4.95 8.26
N LYS A 116 7.49 4.66 9.48
CA LYS A 116 6.75 3.92 10.51
C LYS A 116 5.33 4.46 10.78
N ASN A 117 5.08 5.76 10.56
CA ASN A 117 3.77 6.38 10.79
C ASN A 117 2.72 5.95 9.74
N ILE A 118 3.15 5.43 8.60
CA ILE A 118 2.26 4.96 7.53
C ILE A 118 2.53 3.51 7.13
N ILE A 119 3.43 2.80 7.83
CA ILE A 119 3.81 1.41 7.51
C ILE A 119 2.59 0.49 7.43
N ASN A 120 1.58 0.75 8.27
CA ASN A 120 0.31 0.02 8.30
C ASN A 120 -0.58 0.23 7.07
N LYS A 121 -0.30 1.23 6.25
CA LYS A 121 -1.02 1.54 5.00
C LYS A 121 -0.31 0.95 3.78
N LEU A 122 0.96 0.59 3.92
CA LEU A 122 1.74 0.01 2.83
C LEU A 122 1.31 -1.44 2.59
N VAL A 123 1.35 -1.84 1.34
CA VAL A 123 1.15 -3.21 0.90
C VAL A 123 2.38 -3.65 0.15
N ILE A 124 3.14 -4.56 0.74
CA ILE A 124 4.33 -5.18 0.15
C ILE A 124 4.13 -6.68 0.29
N ASN A 125 4.03 -7.38 -0.83
CA ASN A 125 3.92 -8.84 -0.83
C ASN A 125 5.33 -9.42 -0.70
N TYR A 126 5.57 -10.18 0.36
CA TYR A 126 6.83 -10.88 0.61
C TYR A 126 6.57 -12.30 1.08
N ASP A 127 7.54 -13.17 0.85
CA ASP A 127 7.56 -14.53 1.38
C ASP A 127 8.91 -14.78 2.02
N ILE A 128 8.88 -15.08 3.32
CA ILE A 128 10.06 -15.42 4.13
C ILE A 128 9.89 -16.77 4.84
N SER A 129 8.89 -17.57 4.45
CA SER A 129 8.55 -18.85 5.08
C SER A 129 9.68 -19.88 5.04
N ASN A 130 10.58 -19.77 4.07
CA ASN A 130 11.75 -20.64 3.91
C ASN A 130 12.98 -20.21 4.73
N PHE A 131 12.91 -19.10 5.47
CA PHE A 131 14.05 -18.55 6.20
C PHE A 131 13.83 -18.59 7.71
N LYS A 132 14.92 -18.82 8.45
CA LYS A 132 14.98 -18.42 9.86
C LYS A 132 15.24 -16.92 9.90
N ILE A 133 14.45 -16.19 10.68
CA ILE A 133 14.51 -14.73 10.76
C ILE A 133 15.09 -14.32 12.11
N GLU A 134 15.99 -13.36 12.11
CA GLU A 134 16.44 -12.68 13.32
C GLU A 134 16.24 -11.16 13.17
N PHE A 135 15.59 -10.57 14.17
CA PHE A 135 15.26 -9.15 14.18
C PHE A 135 16.24 -8.37 15.04
N TYR A 136 16.88 -7.37 14.44
CA TYR A 136 17.72 -6.42 15.14
C TYR A 136 17.05 -5.04 15.17
N LYS A 137 17.67 -4.12 15.91
CA LYS A 137 17.11 -2.76 16.08
C LYS A 137 17.06 -1.99 14.76
N GLU A 138 18.02 -2.20 13.87
CA GLU A 138 18.21 -1.40 12.65
C GLU A 138 18.10 -2.20 11.36
N HIS A 139 18.04 -3.53 11.45
CA HIS A 139 18.04 -4.44 10.31
C HIS A 139 17.39 -5.77 10.66
N ILE A 140 17.15 -6.60 9.64
CA ILE A 140 16.75 -8.00 9.80
C ILE A 140 17.77 -8.90 9.12
N GLU A 141 17.87 -10.13 9.59
CA GLU A 141 18.70 -11.17 8.99
C GLU A 141 17.85 -12.37 8.63
N LEU A 142 17.92 -12.78 7.37
CA LEU A 142 17.34 -14.02 6.89
C LEU A 142 18.45 -15.06 6.77
N TYR A 143 18.25 -16.22 7.37
CA TYR A 143 19.15 -17.38 7.32
C TYR A 143 18.48 -18.53 6.57
N GLY A 144 19.21 -19.17 5.66
CA GLY A 144 18.68 -20.32 4.92
C GLY A 144 19.55 -20.74 3.75
N ASP A 145 18.90 -21.35 2.75
CA ASP A 145 19.54 -21.75 1.51
C ASP A 145 20.03 -20.54 0.70
N LYS A 146 21.22 -20.66 0.09
CA LYS A 146 21.86 -19.56 -0.62
C LYS A 146 21.07 -19.14 -1.86
N GLU A 147 20.54 -20.08 -2.63
CA GLU A 147 19.82 -19.79 -3.87
C GLU A 147 18.49 -19.09 -3.56
N LEU A 148 17.79 -19.53 -2.50
CA LEU A 148 16.58 -18.87 -2.03
C LEU A 148 16.86 -17.43 -1.54
N LEU A 149 17.97 -17.21 -0.82
CA LEU A 149 18.39 -15.87 -0.41
C LEU A 149 18.74 -14.99 -1.63
N GLU A 150 19.42 -15.53 -2.65
CA GLU A 150 19.71 -14.83 -3.89
C GLU A 150 18.43 -14.46 -4.65
N ALA A 151 17.46 -15.37 -4.71
CA ALA A 151 16.15 -15.11 -5.31
C ALA A 151 15.42 -13.99 -4.56
N PHE A 152 15.33 -14.06 -3.24
CA PHE A 152 14.70 -13.03 -2.41
C PHE A 152 15.38 -11.66 -2.61
N LYS A 153 16.72 -11.62 -2.54
CA LYS A 153 17.52 -10.43 -2.80
C LYS A 153 17.18 -9.81 -4.16
N ASN A 154 17.10 -10.63 -5.21
CA ASN A 154 16.82 -10.16 -6.57
C ASN A 154 15.38 -9.65 -6.73
N THR A 155 14.38 -10.34 -6.14
CA THR A 155 12.98 -9.91 -6.16
C THR A 155 12.80 -8.51 -5.57
N PHE A 156 13.50 -8.21 -4.49
CA PHE A 156 13.43 -6.92 -3.81
C PHE A 156 14.58 -5.96 -4.19
N ASN A 157 15.42 -6.32 -5.16
CA ASN A 157 16.58 -5.54 -5.59
C ASN A 157 17.43 -5.02 -4.42
N LEU A 158 17.70 -5.90 -3.45
CA LEU A 158 18.48 -5.56 -2.26
C LEU A 158 19.96 -5.44 -2.62
N GLN A 159 20.65 -4.46 -2.03
CA GLN A 159 22.06 -4.16 -2.35
C GLN A 159 23.06 -5.01 -1.55
N GLU A 160 22.61 -5.60 -0.44
CA GLU A 160 23.47 -6.29 0.51
C GLU A 160 24.03 -7.62 -0.02
N GLY A 161 25.17 -8.03 0.53
CA GLY A 161 25.81 -9.30 0.22
C GLY A 161 25.16 -10.47 0.94
N ILE A 162 25.30 -11.66 0.37
CA ILE A 162 24.96 -12.92 1.03
C ILE A 162 26.24 -13.54 1.55
N TYR A 163 26.30 -13.81 2.85
CA TYR A 163 27.51 -14.27 3.53
C TYR A 163 27.25 -15.58 4.26
N TYR A 164 28.27 -16.42 4.34
CA TYR A 164 28.20 -17.64 5.12
C TYR A 164 28.60 -17.34 6.57
N GLU A 165 27.67 -17.54 7.51
CA GLU A 165 27.92 -17.40 8.95
C GLU A 165 28.44 -18.74 9.50
N LYS A 166 29.75 -18.79 9.78
CA LYS A 166 30.44 -20.01 10.22
C LYS A 166 29.87 -20.57 11.53
N TYR A 167 29.54 -19.70 12.49
CA TYR A 167 29.08 -20.16 13.81
C TYR A 167 27.67 -20.74 13.76
N LYS A 168 26.87 -20.36 12.75
CA LYS A 168 25.51 -20.87 12.53
C LYS A 168 25.45 -21.92 11.42
N SER A 169 26.56 -22.17 10.73
CA SER A 169 26.65 -23.06 9.56
C SER A 169 25.56 -22.79 8.52
N SER A 170 25.28 -21.52 8.23
CA SER A 170 24.18 -21.09 7.35
C SER A 170 24.57 -19.88 6.52
N TRP A 171 24.03 -19.78 5.32
CA TRP A 171 24.04 -18.52 4.58
C TRP A 171 23.06 -17.55 5.20
N HIS A 172 23.36 -16.26 5.10
CA HIS A 172 22.48 -15.20 5.55
C HIS A 172 22.51 -13.97 4.65
N LEU A 173 21.39 -13.24 4.68
CA LEU A 173 21.21 -11.92 4.08
C LEU A 173 20.77 -10.96 5.18
N ALA A 174 21.63 -10.00 5.50
CA ALA A 174 21.32 -8.89 6.41
C ALA A 174 20.88 -7.67 5.59
N PHE A 175 19.73 -7.07 5.90
CA PHE A 175 19.27 -5.86 5.19
C PHE A 175 18.44 -4.93 6.08
N SER A 176 18.43 -3.65 5.70
CA SER A 176 17.72 -2.58 6.41
C SER A 176 16.85 -1.75 5.46
N GLY A 177 16.09 -0.80 6.02
CA GLY A 177 15.24 0.12 5.24
C GLY A 177 13.79 -0.34 5.15
N LEU A 178 13.06 0.21 4.17
CA LEU A 178 11.61 0.01 4.01
C LEU A 178 11.15 -1.45 4.13
N LEU A 179 11.82 -2.41 3.47
CA LEU A 179 11.39 -3.80 3.52
C LEU A 179 11.60 -4.41 4.92
N ALA A 180 12.74 -4.14 5.55
CA ALA A 180 13.03 -4.60 6.91
C ALA A 180 12.05 -4.00 7.92
N ASP A 181 11.76 -2.69 7.81
CA ASP A 181 10.78 -1.99 8.63
C ASP A 181 9.37 -2.60 8.46
N TYR A 182 9.00 -2.92 7.22
CA TYR A 182 7.70 -3.51 6.90
C TYR A 182 7.54 -4.93 7.45
N ILE A 183 8.54 -5.79 7.22
CA ILE A 183 8.55 -7.16 7.75
C ILE A 183 8.53 -7.11 9.28
N THR A 184 9.35 -6.27 9.90
CA THR A 184 9.35 -6.10 11.37
C THR A 184 7.97 -5.66 11.87
N TYR A 185 7.32 -4.70 11.20
CA TYR A 185 5.97 -4.27 11.57
C TYR A 185 4.93 -5.39 11.43
N LYS A 186 5.04 -6.27 10.43
CA LYS A 186 4.09 -7.34 10.19
C LYS A 186 4.29 -8.51 11.16
N GLU A 187 5.51 -9.02 11.24
CA GLU A 187 5.81 -10.23 12.02
C GLU A 187 5.80 -9.97 13.53
N LYS A 188 6.26 -8.80 14.01
CA LYS A 188 6.23 -8.50 15.46
C LYS A 188 4.89 -7.97 15.96
N LYS A 189 3.99 -7.56 15.07
CA LYS A 189 2.65 -7.12 15.49
C LYS A 189 1.81 -8.30 15.98
N ASP A 190 2.13 -9.51 15.56
CA ASP A 190 1.47 -10.73 16.02
C ASP A 190 2.00 -11.24 17.37
N GLU A 191 2.96 -10.53 18.00
CA GLU A 191 3.52 -10.82 19.33
C GLU A 191 2.95 -9.94 20.47
N ASN A 192 2.00 -9.03 20.19
CA ASN A 192 1.31 -8.19 21.19
C ASN A 192 -0.21 -8.34 21.10
#